data_AF-B9V3V7-F1
#
_entry.id   AF-B9V3V7-F1
#
_cell.length_a   1.000
_cell.length_b   1.000
_cell.length_c   1.000
_cell.angle_alpha   90.00
_cell.angle_beta   90.00
_cell.angle_gamma   90.00
#
_symmetry.space_group_name_H-M   'P 1'
#
loop_
_entity.id
_entity.type
_entity.pdbx_description
1 polymer ?
#
loop_
_entity_poly.entity_id
_entity_poly.type
_entity_poly.pdbx_seq_one_letter_code
_entity_poly.pdbx_strand_id
1 'polypeptide(L)'
;ECAVRLVKAGAQIVGVNCHFDPMTCVNAVKLMKEGVEKAGLKAHYMVQPLAYHTPDCNCQGFIDLPEFPFGLEPRILSRWDMHKYAREAYNAGIHFIGGCCGFEPYHIRAVAEELAPERGFLPVASEKHGNWGAGLEMHTKPWVRARARRDYWENLKPASGRPLCPSMSTPDSWGVTKGHTDLMQQKEATSQDQLKQLFDRTKSH
;
A
#
# COMPACT_ATOMS: atom_id res chain seq x y z
N GLU A 1 9.49 -19.63 -3.86
CA GLU A 1 9.65 -20.63 -2.76
C GLU A 1 8.68 -20.42 -1.61
N CYS A 2 8.61 -19.22 -1.00
CA CYS A 2 7.75 -18.96 0.18
C CYS A 2 6.30 -19.42 0.00
N ALA A 3 5.65 -19.04 -1.10
CA ALA A 3 4.27 -19.44 -1.39
C ALA A 3 4.09 -20.97 -1.48
N VAL A 4 5.02 -21.68 -2.15
CA VAL A 4 5.00 -23.15 -2.25
C VAL A 4 5.04 -23.79 -0.87
N ARG A 5 5.89 -23.29 0.03
CA ARG A 5 6.00 -23.80 1.39
C ARG A 5 4.71 -23.57 2.19
N LEU A 6 4.10 -22.40 2.06
CA LEU A 6 2.82 -22.08 2.72
C LEU A 6 1.69 -22.98 2.23
N VAL A 7 1.59 -23.20 0.91
CA VAL A 7 0.56 -24.09 0.33
C VAL A 7 0.79 -25.54 0.77
N LYS A 8 2.04 -26.03 0.75
CA LYS A 8 2.37 -27.38 1.26
C LYS A 8 2.08 -27.54 2.75
N ALA A 9 2.15 -26.46 3.52
CA ALA A 9 1.78 -26.44 4.93
C ALA A 9 0.26 -26.35 5.18
N GLY A 10 -0.56 -26.30 4.12
CA GLY A 10 -2.02 -26.33 4.19
C GLY A 10 -2.71 -24.99 3.95
N ALA A 11 -1.99 -23.93 3.58
CA ALA A 11 -2.62 -22.64 3.27
C ALA A 11 -3.41 -22.70 1.94
N GLN A 12 -4.71 -22.43 2.01
CA GLN A 12 -5.60 -22.36 0.84
C GLN A 12 -5.54 -21.00 0.13
N ILE A 13 -5.18 -19.95 0.87
CA ILE A 13 -5.01 -18.58 0.37
C ILE A 13 -3.61 -18.13 0.76
N VAL A 14 -2.83 -17.65 -0.21
CA VAL A 14 -1.47 -17.14 0.01
C VAL A 14 -1.30 -15.77 -0.63
N GLY A 15 -0.48 -14.92 -0.04
CA GLY A 15 -0.34 -13.54 -0.48
C GLY A 15 0.67 -12.76 0.34
N VAL A 16 0.61 -11.43 0.19
CA VAL A 16 1.44 -10.49 0.95
C VAL A 16 0.57 -9.39 1.55
N ASN A 17 1.03 -8.84 2.69
CA ASN A 17 0.43 -7.69 3.32
C ASN A 17 1.47 -6.76 3.95
N CYS A 18 1.07 -5.50 4.18
CA CYS A 18 1.86 -4.47 4.89
C CYS A 18 3.17 -4.10 4.17
N HIS A 19 4.00 -3.28 4.83
CA HIS A 19 5.38 -2.85 4.54
C HIS A 19 5.70 -2.20 3.18
N PHE A 20 4.97 -2.55 2.13
CA PHE A 20 5.21 -2.12 0.76
C PHE A 20 3.94 -1.56 0.12
N ASP A 21 4.14 -0.67 -0.84
CA ASP A 21 3.09 -0.08 -1.66
C ASP A 21 2.36 -1.12 -2.55
N PRO A 22 1.22 -0.73 -3.16
CA PRO A 22 0.37 -1.66 -3.90
C PRO A 22 1.05 -2.37 -5.06
N MET A 23 1.79 -1.66 -5.90
CA MET A 23 2.37 -2.26 -7.10
C MET A 23 3.53 -3.20 -6.77
N THR A 24 4.31 -2.87 -5.73
CA THR A 24 5.33 -3.78 -5.19
C THR A 24 4.69 -5.06 -4.68
N CYS A 25 3.60 -4.97 -3.91
CA CYS A 25 2.87 -6.14 -3.42
C CYS A 25 2.24 -6.97 -4.55
N VAL A 26 1.59 -6.35 -5.55
CA VAL A 26 1.01 -7.08 -6.69
C VAL A 26 2.09 -7.85 -7.45
N ASN A 27 3.25 -7.25 -7.69
CA ASN A 27 4.37 -7.92 -8.35
C ASN A 27 4.92 -9.08 -7.51
N ALA A 28 5.02 -8.92 -6.19
CA ALA A 28 5.41 -10.02 -5.29
C ALA A 28 4.42 -11.20 -5.39
N VAL A 29 3.11 -10.93 -5.44
CA VAL A 29 2.09 -11.99 -5.58
C VAL A 29 2.15 -12.65 -6.95
N LYS A 30 2.49 -11.93 -8.04
CA LYS A 30 2.76 -12.54 -9.35
C LYS A 30 3.91 -13.56 -9.26
N LEU A 31 5.01 -13.22 -8.59
CA LEU A 31 6.12 -14.16 -8.36
C LEU A 31 5.70 -15.36 -7.48
N MET A 32 4.86 -15.13 -6.47
CA MET A 32 4.30 -16.20 -5.65
C MET A 32 3.45 -17.16 -6.49
N LYS A 33 2.57 -16.61 -7.34
CA LYS A 33 1.71 -17.36 -8.25
C LYS A 33 2.51 -18.22 -9.22
N GLU A 34 3.49 -17.65 -9.90
CA GLU A 34 4.39 -18.40 -10.79
C GLU A 34 5.09 -19.56 -10.06
N GLY A 35 5.54 -19.32 -8.83
CA GLY A 35 6.21 -20.35 -8.03
C GLY A 35 5.28 -21.51 -7.64
N VAL A 36 4.02 -21.20 -7.29
CA VAL A 36 2.99 -22.20 -6.96
C VAL A 36 2.62 -23.02 -8.20
N GLU A 37 2.40 -22.35 -9.33
CA GLU A 37 2.05 -23.00 -10.60
C GLU A 37 3.17 -23.91 -11.12
N LYS A 38 4.43 -23.44 -11.10
CA LYS A 38 5.60 -24.27 -11.48
C LYS A 38 5.77 -25.50 -10.58
N ALA A 39 5.29 -25.45 -9.34
CA ALA A 39 5.32 -26.58 -8.41
C ALA A 39 4.13 -27.55 -8.57
N GLY A 40 3.23 -27.31 -9.55
CA GLY A 40 2.03 -28.13 -9.75
C GLY A 40 0.98 -27.98 -8.63
N LEU A 41 1.07 -26.91 -7.84
CA LEU A 41 0.16 -26.64 -6.73
C LEU A 41 -0.94 -25.65 -7.15
N LYS A 42 -2.00 -25.56 -6.34
CA LYS A 42 -3.09 -24.58 -6.51
C LYS A 42 -3.36 -23.87 -5.20
N ALA A 43 -3.65 -22.58 -5.29
CA ALA A 43 -4.08 -21.75 -4.18
C ALA A 43 -4.88 -20.55 -4.69
N HIS A 44 -5.64 -19.91 -3.80
CA HIS A 44 -6.13 -18.56 -4.04
C HIS A 44 -5.06 -17.53 -3.64
N TYR A 45 -5.14 -16.35 -4.26
CA TYR A 45 -4.16 -15.29 -4.04
C TYR A 45 -4.77 -14.09 -3.31
N MET A 46 -3.96 -13.50 -2.44
CA MET A 46 -4.33 -12.37 -1.58
C MET A 46 -3.31 -11.23 -1.67
N VAL A 47 -3.79 -9.99 -1.56
CA VAL A 47 -2.93 -8.81 -1.49
C VAL A 47 -3.55 -7.71 -0.62
N GLN A 48 -2.83 -7.26 0.40
CA GLN A 48 -3.23 -6.18 1.31
C GLN A 48 -2.07 -5.19 1.59
N PRO A 49 -1.75 -4.31 0.63
CA PRO A 49 -0.58 -3.44 0.70
C PRO A 49 -0.77 -2.27 1.67
N LEU A 50 0.24 -1.42 1.79
CA LEU A 50 0.12 -0.09 2.39
C LEU A 50 -0.75 0.83 1.54
N ALA A 51 -1.42 1.80 2.17
CA ALA A 51 -1.99 2.95 1.48
C ALA A 51 -1.00 4.13 1.40
N TYR A 52 0.29 3.83 1.29
CA TYR A 52 1.37 4.82 1.17
C TYR A 52 2.19 4.53 -0.09
N HIS A 53 2.59 5.57 -0.82
CA HIS A 53 3.64 5.49 -1.83
C HIS A 53 4.99 5.28 -1.14
N THR A 54 5.67 4.19 -1.48
CA THR A 54 6.96 3.81 -0.87
C THR A 54 8.01 3.39 -1.92
N PRO A 55 8.25 4.21 -2.97
CA PRO A 55 9.19 3.85 -4.04
C PRO A 55 10.66 3.79 -3.55
N ASP A 56 10.92 4.37 -2.38
CA ASP A 56 12.21 4.54 -1.72
C ASP A 56 12.46 3.52 -0.61
N CYS A 57 11.57 2.55 -0.42
CA CYS A 57 11.79 1.46 0.54
C CYS A 57 12.89 0.49 0.11
N ASN A 58 13.65 0.02 1.10
CA ASN A 58 14.53 -1.13 0.97
C ASN A 58 13.75 -2.44 1.29
N CYS A 59 14.46 -3.55 1.51
CA CYS A 59 13.84 -4.84 1.85
C CYS A 59 13.13 -4.91 3.22
N GLN A 60 13.36 -3.95 4.12
CA GLN A 60 12.65 -3.84 5.41
C GLN A 60 11.28 -3.16 5.28
N GLY A 61 11.02 -2.48 4.15
CA GLY A 61 9.79 -1.74 3.93
C GLY A 61 9.75 -0.40 4.66
N PHE A 62 8.54 0.16 4.79
CA PHE A 62 8.35 1.55 5.23
C PHE A 62 8.76 1.89 6.66
N ILE A 63 9.07 0.90 7.50
CA ILE A 63 9.50 1.13 8.90
C ILE A 63 10.88 1.80 8.94
N ASP A 64 11.75 1.48 7.97
CA ASP A 64 13.07 2.10 7.86
C ASP A 64 13.01 3.50 7.23
N LEU A 65 11.86 3.95 6.73
CA LEU A 65 11.72 5.31 6.21
C LEU A 65 11.71 6.30 7.38
N PRO A 66 12.43 7.43 7.28
CA PRO A 66 12.55 8.40 8.37
C PRO A 66 11.21 9.04 8.77
N GLU A 67 10.20 8.97 7.89
CA GLU A 67 8.85 9.46 8.17
C GLU A 67 8.02 8.51 9.02
N PHE A 68 8.44 7.27 9.26
CA PHE A 68 7.67 6.32 10.03
C PHE A 68 7.68 6.65 11.54
N PRO A 69 6.53 6.59 12.25
CA PRO A 69 5.17 6.49 11.73
C PRO A 69 4.46 7.86 11.57
N PHE A 70 5.08 8.97 11.97
CA PHE A 70 4.39 10.26 12.21
C PHE A 70 4.58 11.33 11.12
N GLY A 71 5.15 10.98 9.98
CA GLY A 71 5.36 11.89 8.84
C GLY A 71 4.90 11.33 7.49
N LEU A 72 4.07 10.28 7.50
CA LEU A 72 3.67 9.53 6.30
C LEU A 72 2.55 10.20 5.49
N GLU A 73 1.96 11.30 5.97
CA GLU A 73 0.83 12.00 5.34
C GLU A 73 1.06 12.37 3.86
N PRO A 74 2.25 12.83 3.41
CA PRO A 74 2.50 13.12 1.99
C PRO A 74 2.37 11.88 1.08
N ARG A 75 2.50 10.68 1.64
CA ARG A 75 2.57 9.42 0.91
C ARG A 75 1.20 8.76 0.74
N ILE A 76 0.16 9.24 1.43
CA ILE A 76 -1.18 8.65 1.41
C ILE A 76 -1.70 8.56 -0.02
N LEU A 77 -2.13 7.36 -0.40
CA LEU A 77 -2.69 7.08 -1.71
C LEU A 77 -4.06 7.75 -1.89
N SER A 78 -4.37 8.11 -3.12
CA SER A 78 -5.70 8.59 -3.48
C SER A 78 -6.65 7.41 -3.75
N ARG A 79 -7.95 7.72 -3.87
CA ARG A 79 -8.91 6.71 -4.36
C ARG A 79 -8.60 6.25 -5.78
N TRP A 80 -7.99 7.12 -6.60
CA TRP A 80 -7.63 6.81 -7.98
C TRP A 80 -6.45 5.83 -8.06
N ASP A 81 -5.49 5.97 -7.13
CA ASP A 81 -4.43 4.97 -6.94
C ASP A 81 -5.03 3.61 -6.56
N MET A 82 -6.08 3.59 -5.72
CA MET A 82 -6.78 2.36 -5.34
C MET A 82 -7.59 1.72 -6.47
N HIS A 83 -8.21 2.53 -7.35
CA HIS A 83 -8.83 2.00 -8.57
C HIS A 83 -7.80 1.30 -9.44
N LYS A 84 -6.66 1.95 -9.71
CA LYS A 84 -5.56 1.35 -10.47
C LYS A 84 -5.04 0.06 -9.82
N TYR A 85 -4.77 0.09 -8.52
CA TYR A 85 -4.33 -1.07 -7.75
C TYR A 85 -5.32 -2.24 -7.84
N ALA A 86 -6.61 -1.99 -7.63
CA ALA A 86 -7.63 -3.04 -7.67
C ALA A 86 -7.70 -3.69 -9.05
N ARG A 87 -7.67 -2.88 -10.12
CA ARG A 87 -7.66 -3.37 -11.49
C ARG A 87 -6.42 -4.23 -11.78
N GLU A 88 -5.24 -3.77 -11.41
CA GLU A 88 -3.97 -4.49 -11.59
C GLU A 88 -3.93 -5.81 -10.80
N ALA A 89 -4.42 -5.80 -9.55
CA ALA A 89 -4.50 -6.99 -8.71
C ALA A 89 -5.47 -8.02 -9.31
N TYR A 90 -6.66 -7.58 -9.73
CA TYR A 90 -7.66 -8.45 -10.35
C TYR A 90 -7.12 -9.06 -11.66
N ASN A 91 -6.51 -8.25 -12.53
CA ASN A 91 -5.90 -8.73 -13.78
C ASN A 91 -4.75 -9.73 -13.54
N ALA A 92 -4.05 -9.65 -12.40
CA ALA A 92 -3.05 -10.64 -12.00
C ALA A 92 -3.66 -11.99 -11.53
N GLY A 93 -4.98 -12.08 -11.40
CA GLY A 93 -5.71 -13.24 -10.89
C GLY A 93 -5.74 -13.29 -9.36
N ILE A 94 -5.65 -12.13 -8.70
CA ILE A 94 -5.77 -12.00 -7.24
C ILE A 94 -7.22 -11.66 -6.92
N HIS A 95 -7.88 -12.46 -6.08
CA HIS A 95 -9.31 -12.31 -5.78
C HIS A 95 -9.61 -11.96 -4.31
N PHE A 96 -8.61 -12.04 -3.43
CA PHE A 96 -8.67 -11.43 -2.11
C PHE A 96 -7.85 -10.14 -2.12
N ILE A 97 -8.52 -9.05 -2.50
CA ILE A 97 -7.92 -7.72 -2.63
C ILE A 97 -8.40 -6.85 -1.46
N GLY A 98 -7.46 -6.35 -0.66
CA GLY A 98 -7.77 -5.52 0.50
C GLY A 98 -6.67 -4.50 0.77
N GLY A 99 -6.49 -4.13 2.03
CA GLY A 99 -5.45 -3.19 2.42
C GLY A 99 -5.00 -3.32 3.86
N CYS A 100 -3.88 -2.69 4.19
CA CYS A 100 -3.25 -2.71 5.50
C CYS A 100 -3.06 -1.26 6.03
N CYS A 101 -1.90 -0.92 6.60
CA CYS A 101 -1.68 0.40 7.21
C CYS A 101 -1.93 1.54 6.22
N GLY A 102 -2.64 2.58 6.70
CA GLY A 102 -3.06 3.74 5.92
C GLY A 102 -4.36 3.54 5.13
N PHE A 103 -4.87 2.32 4.99
CA PHE A 103 -6.18 2.13 4.36
C PHE A 103 -7.26 2.75 5.23
N GLU A 104 -8.17 3.46 4.56
CA GLU A 104 -9.29 4.17 5.14
C GLU A 104 -10.57 3.66 4.44
N PRO A 105 -11.77 3.91 4.97
CA PRO A 105 -13.00 3.41 4.36
C PRO A 105 -13.16 3.76 2.88
N TYR A 106 -12.70 4.94 2.44
CA TYR A 106 -12.79 5.33 1.03
C TYR A 106 -11.81 4.58 0.12
N HIS A 107 -10.69 4.09 0.65
CA HIS A 107 -9.75 3.24 -0.09
C HIS A 107 -10.40 1.89 -0.40
N ILE A 108 -11.06 1.28 0.60
CA ILE A 108 -11.80 0.03 0.42
C ILE A 108 -12.99 0.23 -0.52
N ARG A 109 -13.70 1.35 -0.42
CA ARG A 109 -14.77 1.69 -1.37
C ARG A 109 -14.23 1.76 -2.80
N ALA A 110 -13.09 2.41 -3.03
CA ALA A 110 -12.50 2.52 -4.36
C ALA A 110 -12.14 1.15 -4.98
N VAL A 111 -11.61 0.21 -4.18
CA VAL A 111 -11.39 -1.18 -4.61
C VAL A 111 -12.70 -1.83 -5.05
N ALA A 112 -13.76 -1.68 -4.25
CA ALA A 112 -15.07 -2.25 -4.57
C ALA A 112 -15.75 -1.57 -5.77
N GLU A 113 -15.60 -0.26 -5.93
CA GLU A 113 -16.13 0.51 -7.07
C GLU A 113 -15.44 0.15 -8.38
N GLU A 114 -14.11 -0.04 -8.38
CA GLU A 114 -13.38 -0.48 -9.58
C GLU A 114 -13.84 -1.84 -10.09
N LEU A 115 -14.11 -2.77 -9.15
CA LEU A 115 -14.48 -4.15 -9.45
C LEU A 115 -15.99 -4.38 -9.44
N ALA A 116 -16.79 -3.32 -9.36
CA ALA A 116 -18.24 -3.40 -9.42
C ALA A 116 -18.75 -4.06 -10.72
N PRO A 117 -18.17 -3.80 -11.92
CA PRO A 117 -18.58 -4.48 -13.15
C PRO A 117 -18.41 -6.00 -13.08
N GLU A 118 -17.34 -6.49 -12.47
CA GLU A 118 -17.06 -7.93 -12.30
C GLU A 118 -17.93 -8.57 -11.20
N ARG A 119 -18.32 -7.79 -10.20
CA ARG A 119 -19.08 -8.28 -9.03
C ARG A 119 -20.59 -8.13 -9.17
N GLY A 120 -21.05 -7.27 -10.09
CA GLY A 120 -22.47 -7.01 -10.34
C GLY A 120 -23.16 -6.10 -9.32
N PHE A 121 -22.43 -5.46 -8.41
CA PHE A 121 -23.00 -4.53 -7.42
C PHE A 121 -21.98 -3.49 -6.93
N LEU A 122 -22.49 -2.39 -6.40
CA LEU A 122 -21.73 -1.36 -5.69
C LEU A 122 -21.87 -1.54 -4.17
N PRO A 123 -20.85 -1.18 -3.37
CA PRO A 123 -20.99 -1.19 -1.91
C PRO A 123 -21.95 -0.09 -1.45
N VAL A 124 -22.59 -0.27 -0.28
CA VAL A 124 -23.50 0.72 0.33
C VAL A 124 -22.84 2.12 0.46
N ALA A 125 -21.53 2.16 0.73
CA ALA A 125 -20.78 3.41 0.82
C ALA A 125 -20.77 4.24 -0.49
N SER A 126 -21.10 3.64 -1.62
CA SER A 126 -21.23 4.33 -2.91
C SER A 126 -22.52 5.16 -3.03
N GLU A 127 -23.52 4.97 -2.17
CA GLU A 127 -24.71 5.84 -2.13
C GLU A 127 -24.37 7.32 -1.88
N LYS A 128 -23.21 7.58 -1.24
CA LYS A 128 -22.70 8.92 -0.95
C LYS A 128 -21.52 9.29 -1.85
N HIS A 129 -21.37 8.62 -2.98
CA HIS A 129 -20.28 8.85 -3.91
C HIS A 129 -20.77 8.85 -5.36
N GLY A 130 -20.09 9.64 -6.20
CA GLY A 130 -20.24 9.58 -7.65
C GLY A 130 -18.91 9.16 -8.26
N ASN A 131 -18.93 8.06 -9.01
CA ASN A 131 -17.72 7.52 -9.65
C ASN A 131 -17.01 8.59 -10.48
N TRP A 132 -15.67 8.58 -10.43
CA TRP A 132 -14.82 9.49 -11.21
C TRP A 132 -15.15 10.98 -11.06
N GLY A 133 -15.65 11.37 -9.88
CA GLY A 133 -15.95 12.76 -9.55
C GLY A 133 -17.31 13.24 -10.06
N ALA A 134 -18.23 12.34 -10.43
CA ALA A 134 -19.58 12.70 -10.90
C ALA A 134 -20.34 13.63 -9.94
N GLY A 135 -20.05 13.57 -8.62
CA GLY A 135 -20.60 14.52 -7.64
C GLY A 135 -20.23 16.00 -7.89
N LEU A 136 -19.28 16.29 -8.78
CA LEU A 136 -18.84 17.63 -9.15
C LEU A 136 -19.64 18.24 -10.31
N GLU A 137 -20.49 17.47 -10.99
CA GLU A 137 -21.22 17.90 -12.20
C GLU A 137 -22.11 19.12 -11.99
N MET A 138 -22.62 19.32 -10.77
CA MET A 138 -23.53 20.42 -10.43
C MET A 138 -22.82 21.64 -9.83
N HIS A 139 -21.48 21.61 -9.72
CA HIS A 139 -20.72 22.70 -9.11
C HIS A 139 -20.84 23.99 -9.94
N THR A 140 -20.93 25.17 -9.34
CA THR A 140 -21.14 26.47 -10.05
C THR A 140 -20.00 26.83 -11.02
N LYS A 141 -18.75 26.50 -10.65
CA LYS A 141 -17.54 26.79 -11.45
C LYS A 141 -17.33 25.79 -12.60
N PRO A 142 -17.18 26.24 -13.87
CA PRO A 142 -17.05 25.35 -15.02
C PRO A 142 -15.79 24.47 -14.99
N TRP A 143 -14.65 25.00 -14.56
CA TRP A 143 -13.40 24.22 -14.44
C TRP A 143 -13.42 23.16 -13.32
N VAL A 144 -14.39 23.22 -12.39
CA VAL A 144 -14.61 22.18 -11.39
C VAL A 144 -15.46 21.06 -11.99
N ARG A 145 -16.54 21.40 -12.71
CA ARG A 145 -17.36 20.42 -13.44
C ARG A 145 -16.55 19.65 -14.47
N ALA A 146 -15.62 20.32 -15.16
CA ALA A 146 -14.71 19.70 -16.13
C ALA A 146 -13.81 18.58 -15.56
N ARG A 147 -13.80 18.40 -14.22
CA ARG A 147 -13.06 17.33 -13.53
C ARG A 147 -13.91 16.08 -13.31
N ALA A 148 -15.23 16.13 -13.52
CA ALA A 148 -16.15 15.01 -13.30
C ALA A 148 -16.05 13.95 -14.40
N ARG A 149 -14.86 13.39 -14.58
CA ARG A 149 -14.54 12.43 -15.63
C ARG A 149 -13.31 11.60 -15.28
N ARG A 150 -13.32 10.34 -15.72
CA ARG A 150 -12.26 9.38 -15.44
C ARG A 150 -10.89 9.88 -15.87
N ASP A 151 -10.81 10.31 -17.12
CA ASP A 151 -9.55 10.67 -17.75
C ASP A 151 -8.85 11.85 -17.04
N TYR A 152 -9.60 12.76 -16.41
CA TYR A 152 -9.01 13.84 -15.62
C TYR A 152 -8.27 13.29 -14.39
N TRP A 153 -8.94 12.48 -13.58
CA TRP A 153 -8.38 11.99 -12.31
C TRP A 153 -7.36 10.88 -12.49
N GLU A 154 -7.47 10.07 -13.54
CA GLU A 154 -6.52 9.00 -13.85
C GLU A 154 -5.17 9.56 -14.33
N ASN A 155 -5.16 10.75 -14.95
CA ASN A 155 -3.96 11.37 -15.51
C ASN A 155 -3.42 12.56 -14.70
N LEU A 156 -4.20 13.12 -13.78
CA LEU A 156 -3.72 14.18 -12.90
C LEU A 156 -2.61 13.63 -12.01
N LYS A 157 -1.45 14.31 -12.01
CA LYS A 157 -0.36 14.08 -11.05
C LYS A 157 -0.52 15.08 -9.91
N PRO A 158 -1.08 14.70 -8.74
CA PRO A 158 -1.30 15.65 -7.66
C PRO A 158 0.02 16.21 -7.15
N ALA A 159 0.08 17.51 -6.91
CA ALA A 159 1.26 18.15 -6.31
C ALA A 159 1.36 17.79 -4.83
N SER A 160 2.58 17.69 -4.29
CA SER A 160 2.81 17.42 -2.85
C SER A 160 2.41 18.58 -1.94
N GLY A 161 2.35 19.81 -2.49
CA GLY A 161 2.17 21.05 -1.72
C GLY A 161 3.35 21.41 -0.83
N ARG A 162 4.49 20.71 -0.94
CA ARG A 162 5.68 20.87 -0.09
C ARG A 162 6.91 21.19 -0.95
N PRO A 163 7.09 22.46 -1.36
CA PRO A 163 8.09 22.85 -2.36
C PRO A 163 9.54 22.72 -1.89
N LEU A 164 9.78 22.65 -0.58
CA LEU A 164 11.11 22.51 0.01
C LEU A 164 11.43 21.07 0.45
N CYS A 165 10.47 20.15 0.32
CA CYS A 165 10.66 18.75 0.71
C CYS A 165 11.07 17.92 -0.50
N PRO A 166 11.95 16.91 -0.33
CA PRO A 166 12.25 15.95 -1.38
C PRO A 166 11.03 15.05 -1.66
N SER A 167 11.03 14.40 -2.81
CA SER A 167 9.98 13.42 -3.17
C SER A 167 10.26 12.00 -2.64
N MET A 168 11.48 11.74 -2.16
CA MET A 168 11.96 10.46 -1.64
C MET A 168 12.94 10.72 -0.49
N SER A 169 13.09 9.71 0.36
CA SER A 169 13.99 9.69 1.52
C SER A 169 14.91 8.46 1.46
N THR A 170 16.05 8.53 2.12
CA THR A 170 16.94 7.37 2.27
C THR A 170 16.50 6.59 3.51
N PRO A 171 16.24 5.26 3.42
CA PRO A 171 15.91 4.47 4.60
C PRO A 171 17.09 4.38 5.57
N ASP A 172 16.85 4.51 6.88
CA ASP A 172 17.89 4.61 7.91
C ASP A 172 18.85 3.41 7.94
N SER A 173 18.38 2.22 7.55
CA SER A 173 19.18 1.03 7.18
C SER A 173 20.46 0.80 8.00
N TRP A 174 20.35 0.71 9.34
CA TRP A 174 21.48 0.60 10.28
C TRP A 174 22.33 -0.68 10.19
N GLY A 175 22.18 -1.47 9.12
CA GLY A 175 22.79 -2.80 8.96
C GLY A 175 22.22 -3.85 9.92
N VAL A 176 21.16 -3.51 10.65
CA VAL A 176 20.49 -4.37 11.62
C VAL A 176 19.42 -5.19 10.91
N THR A 177 19.45 -6.51 11.05
CA THR A 177 18.50 -7.43 10.39
C THR A 177 17.85 -8.37 11.41
N LYS A 178 16.80 -9.10 10.96
CA LYS A 178 16.02 -10.03 11.81
C LYS A 178 16.93 -10.93 12.66
N GLY A 179 16.72 -10.89 13.98
CA GLY A 179 17.49 -11.67 14.95
C GLY A 179 18.57 -10.88 15.69
N HIS A 180 18.84 -9.64 15.28
CA HIS A 180 19.70 -8.74 16.03
C HIS A 180 19.06 -8.32 17.36
N THR A 181 19.88 -8.16 18.40
CA THR A 181 19.44 -7.81 19.77
C THR A 181 18.65 -6.52 19.81
N ASP A 182 19.03 -5.53 19.01
CA ASP A 182 18.38 -4.22 18.92
C ASP A 182 16.93 -4.29 18.40
N LEU A 183 16.54 -5.39 17.75
CA LEU A 183 15.17 -5.62 17.26
C LEU A 183 14.31 -6.44 18.23
N MET A 184 14.86 -6.89 19.36
CA MET A 184 14.10 -7.64 20.35
C MET A 184 13.22 -6.68 21.15
N GLN A 185 11.91 -6.93 21.15
CA GLN A 185 10.96 -6.18 21.96
C GLN A 185 11.29 -6.35 23.45
N GLN A 186 11.40 -5.22 24.16
CA GLN A 186 11.61 -5.19 25.59
C GLN A 186 10.26 -5.15 26.32
N LYS A 187 10.23 -5.68 27.55
CA LYS A 187 9.03 -5.65 28.39
C LYS A 187 8.73 -4.23 28.89
N GLU A 188 9.78 -3.46 29.14
CA GLU A 188 9.70 -2.08 29.58
C GLU A 188 10.01 -1.14 28.40
N ALA A 189 9.60 0.12 28.52
CA ALA A 189 9.94 1.13 27.53
C ALA A 189 11.47 1.30 27.46
N THR A 190 11.99 1.56 26.26
CA THR A 190 13.41 1.86 26.05
C THR A 190 13.85 2.99 26.99
N SER A 191 14.86 2.73 27.82
CA SER A 191 15.32 3.67 28.84
C SER A 191 15.95 4.90 28.20
N GLN A 192 16.05 6.01 28.95
CA GLN A 192 16.69 7.24 28.47
C GLN A 192 18.15 7.01 28.04
N ASP A 193 18.88 6.14 28.74
CA ASP A 193 20.26 5.81 28.39
C ASP A 193 20.35 5.01 27.08
N GLN A 194 19.44 4.04 26.89
CA GLN A 194 19.35 3.29 25.63
C GLN A 194 18.95 4.20 24.46
N LEU A 195 18.00 5.12 24.68
CA LEU A 195 17.60 6.11 23.67
C LEU A 195 18.76 7.03 23.31
N LYS A 196 19.56 7.48 24.28
CA LYS A 196 20.73 8.33 24.02
C LYS A 196 21.73 7.65 23.09
N GLN A 197 21.99 6.37 23.30
CA GLN A 197 22.87 5.58 22.40
C GLN A 197 22.32 5.53 20.97
N LEU A 198 21.00 5.36 20.81
CA LEU A 198 20.34 5.38 19.50
C LEU A 198 20.43 6.76 18.84
N PHE A 199 20.21 7.85 19.59
CA PHE A 199 20.30 9.22 19.08
C PHE A 199 21.72 9.62 18.63
N ASP A 200 22.77 9.10 19.27
CA ASP A 200 24.13 9.39 18.85
C ASP A 200 24.50 8.64 17.56
N ARG A 201 23.98 7.42 17.41
CA ARG A 201 24.13 6.64 16.18
C ARG A 201 23.49 7.39 14.98
N THR A 202 22.37 8.13 15.18
CA THR A 202 21.66 8.81 14.07
C THR A 202 22.45 9.99 13.49
N LYS A 203 23.41 10.52 14.25
CA LYS A 203 24.25 11.65 13.83
C LYS A 203 25.48 11.23 13.03
N SER A 204 25.75 9.92 12.97
CA SER A 204 26.98 9.34 12.43
C SER A 204 26.83 8.85 10.97
N HIS A 205 25.61 8.95 10.42
CA HIS A 205 25.22 8.55 9.08
C HIS A 205 24.55 9.74 8.37
#